data_AF-A0A7W8A6G5-F1
#
_entry.id   AF-A0A7W8A6G5-F1
#
_cell.length_a   1.000
_cell.length_b   1.000
_cell.length_c   1.000
_cell.angle_alpha   90.00
_cell.angle_beta   90.00
_cell.angle_gamma   90.00
#
_symmetry.space_group_name_H-M   'P 1'
#
loop_
_entity.id
_entity.type
_entity.pdbx_description
1 polymer ?
#
loop_
_entity_poly.entity_id
_entity_poly.type
_entity_poly.pdbx_seq_one_letter_code
_entity_poly.pdbx_strand_id
1 'polypeptide(L)'
;MGVPLRASGLLAVALLVCGCGATGEPVRRADPSPPAPSASSSTGYVTEGMVGFYSAEPFKVDIKGVERTPKLTVLRMEIMTTAARNTKGDFGYGSVPSDFARFRLFDPVGRKVYFTLRAKSGDEAFGTRHTMKGSGFPEDFVPGVRYPVEVYFPLLPAEVKAVSVVPDLPLGPMTGIPVADVAREPVAKQRGASGEVFQWPVVLPEGDVWSAVSDVNELIETPKKTTLQEGAKETIGLRTDVLFAFDEATLSA
;
A
#
# COMPACT_ATOMS: atom_id res chain seq x y z
N MET A 1 -56.38 -38.40 6.06
CA MET A 1 -56.39 -37.03 6.63
C MET A 1 -55.53 -36.19 5.70
N GLY A 2 -56.01 -35.31 4.81
CA GLY A 2 -57.16 -34.41 4.84
C GLY A 2 -56.62 -32.98 4.80
N VAL A 3 -56.34 -32.44 3.60
CA VAL A 3 -55.94 -31.02 3.40
C VAL A 3 -57.20 -30.15 3.38
N PRO A 4 -57.15 -28.90 3.90
CA PRO A 4 -57.52 -27.79 3.02
C PRO A 4 -56.71 -26.49 3.16
N LEU A 5 -56.63 -25.80 2.03
CA LEU A 5 -56.29 -24.39 1.79
C LEU A 5 -57.18 -23.38 2.57
N ARG A 6 -56.62 -22.20 2.89
CA ARG A 6 -57.26 -20.85 2.85
C ARG A 6 -56.14 -19.80 2.60
N ALA A 7 -56.10 -18.95 1.58
CA ALA A 7 -57.02 -17.98 0.97
C ALA A 7 -57.03 -16.58 1.63
N SER A 8 -56.52 -15.60 0.85
CA SER A 8 -57.00 -14.21 0.68
C SER A 8 -56.56 -13.08 1.63
N GLY A 9 -56.13 -11.96 1.01
CA GLY A 9 -56.07 -10.63 1.63
C GLY A 9 -55.31 -9.57 0.84
N LEU A 10 -55.81 -9.12 -0.31
CA LEU A 10 -55.43 -7.85 -0.95
C LEU A 10 -55.92 -6.68 -0.07
N LEU A 11 -55.10 -5.66 0.14
CA LEU A 11 -55.59 -4.32 0.50
C LEU A 11 -54.86 -3.26 -0.32
N ALA A 12 -55.60 -2.66 -1.25
CA ALA A 12 -55.25 -1.45 -1.96
C ALA A 12 -55.77 -0.25 -1.16
N VAL A 13 -54.95 0.80 -1.00
CA VAL A 13 -55.43 2.13 -0.61
C VAL A 13 -54.86 3.13 -1.60
N ALA A 14 -55.76 3.68 -2.42
CA ALA A 14 -55.55 4.83 -3.27
C ALA A 14 -55.90 6.10 -2.46
N LEU A 15 -55.06 7.12 -2.57
CA LEU A 15 -55.40 8.49 -2.17
C LEU A 15 -55.10 9.41 -3.36
N LEU A 16 -56.18 9.84 -4.01
CA LEU A 16 -56.25 10.97 -4.93
C LEU A 16 -56.44 12.25 -4.11
N VAL A 17 -55.64 13.28 -4.40
CA VAL A 17 -56.02 14.69 -4.20
C VAL A 17 -55.62 15.47 -5.45
N CYS A 18 -56.58 16.20 -6.01
CA CYS A 18 -56.48 16.98 -7.25
C CYS A 18 -56.19 18.48 -7.01
N GLY A 19 -55.61 19.11 -8.04
CA GLY A 19 -55.84 20.51 -8.46
C GLY A 19 -54.76 21.50 -8.03
N CYS A 20 -54.37 22.53 -8.80
CA CYS A 20 -54.63 23.00 -10.18
C CYS A 20 -53.61 24.13 -10.42
N GLY A 21 -53.13 24.35 -11.66
CA GLY A 21 -52.43 25.59 -12.00
C GLY A 21 -51.42 25.47 -13.13
N ALA A 22 -51.85 25.84 -14.33
CA ALA A 22 -51.00 25.98 -15.51
C ALA A 22 -50.39 27.39 -15.57
N THR A 23 -49.07 27.47 -15.64
CA THR A 23 -48.31 28.58 -16.25
C THR A 23 -46.94 28.05 -16.63
N GLY A 24 -46.56 28.24 -17.89
CA GLY A 24 -45.46 27.54 -18.53
C GLY A 24 -44.05 28.02 -18.16
N GLU A 25 -43.13 27.07 -18.20
CA GLU A 25 -41.72 27.26 -18.53
C GLU A 25 -41.26 26.04 -19.37
N PRO A 26 -40.39 26.23 -20.38
CA PRO A 26 -39.87 25.12 -21.16
C PRO A 26 -38.96 24.25 -20.30
N VAL A 27 -39.35 22.99 -20.09
CA VAL A 27 -38.53 21.96 -19.42
C VAL A 27 -37.26 21.76 -20.24
N ARG A 28 -36.16 22.32 -19.72
CA ARG A 28 -34.79 22.04 -20.17
C ARG A 28 -34.55 20.54 -19.97
N ARG A 29 -34.43 19.78 -21.06
CA ARG A 29 -33.98 18.38 -20.99
C ARG A 29 -32.66 18.35 -20.22
N ALA A 30 -32.66 17.69 -19.06
CA ALA A 30 -31.42 17.34 -18.40
C ALA A 30 -30.73 16.29 -19.26
N ASP A 31 -29.56 16.62 -19.79
CA ASP A 31 -28.67 15.65 -20.41
C ASP A 31 -28.33 14.55 -19.39
N PRO A 32 -28.32 13.26 -19.78
CA PRO A 32 -27.90 12.20 -18.89
C PRO A 32 -26.45 12.46 -18.48
N SER A 33 -26.23 12.76 -17.21
CA SER A 33 -24.88 12.79 -16.64
C SER A 33 -24.23 11.42 -16.87
N PRO A 34 -22.97 11.36 -17.33
CA PRO A 34 -22.24 10.11 -17.40
C PRO A 34 -22.31 9.41 -16.03
N PRO A 35 -22.50 8.08 -15.98
CA PRO A 35 -22.42 7.37 -14.72
C PRO A 35 -21.08 7.71 -14.07
N ALA A 36 -21.12 8.18 -12.83
CA ALA A 36 -19.92 8.32 -12.02
C ALA A 36 -19.17 6.98 -12.08
N PRO A 37 -17.84 6.98 -12.25
CA PRO A 37 -17.09 5.73 -12.26
C PRO A 37 -17.37 5.02 -10.94
N SER A 38 -18.14 3.94 -11.02
CA SER A 38 -18.30 2.99 -9.94
C SER A 38 -16.89 2.55 -9.60
N ALA A 39 -16.42 2.91 -8.40
CA ALA A 39 -15.17 2.38 -7.87
C ALA A 39 -15.29 0.86 -7.92
N SER A 40 -14.60 0.26 -8.90
CA SER A 40 -14.45 -1.19 -8.96
C SER A 40 -13.93 -1.63 -7.61
N SER A 41 -14.67 -2.51 -6.96
CA SER A 41 -14.28 -3.20 -5.76
C SER A 41 -12.89 -3.81 -5.99
N SER A 42 -11.84 -3.18 -5.48
CA SER A 42 -10.50 -3.74 -5.56
C SER A 42 -10.47 -4.97 -4.65
N THR A 43 -10.32 -6.15 -5.24
CA THR A 43 -9.54 -7.21 -4.60
C THR A 43 -8.30 -6.54 -3.97
N GLY A 44 -8.14 -6.68 -2.65
CA GLY A 44 -7.15 -5.93 -1.86
C GLY A 44 -5.71 -6.07 -2.37
N TYR A 45 -4.83 -5.21 -1.86
CA TYR A 45 -3.40 -5.21 -2.18
C TYR A 45 -2.69 -6.35 -1.45
N VAL A 46 -2.78 -7.55 -2.03
CA VAL A 46 -2.33 -8.80 -1.42
C VAL A 46 -1.16 -9.38 -2.19
N THR A 47 -0.13 -9.83 -1.48
CA THR A 47 1.00 -10.57 -2.04
C THR A 47 1.34 -11.76 -1.15
N GLU A 48 1.87 -12.82 -1.76
CA GLU A 48 2.30 -14.04 -1.06
C GLU A 48 3.71 -14.41 -1.53
N GLY A 49 4.50 -15.02 -0.65
CA GLY A 49 5.84 -15.46 -0.97
C GLY A 49 6.55 -16.12 0.20
N MET A 50 7.82 -16.47 -0.03
CA MET A 50 8.63 -17.23 0.92
C MET A 50 9.57 -16.26 1.66
N VAL A 51 9.30 -15.99 2.93
CA VAL A 51 10.04 -15.01 3.74
C VAL A 51 10.74 -15.70 4.90
N GLY A 52 11.96 -15.27 5.20
CA GLY A 52 12.73 -15.73 6.34
C GLY A 52 14.20 -15.38 6.20
N PHE A 53 14.87 -15.17 7.34
CA PHE A 53 16.30 -14.91 7.37
C PHE A 53 17.10 -16.22 7.34
N TYR A 54 16.80 -17.15 8.26
CA TYR A 54 17.49 -18.45 8.33
C TYR A 54 16.79 -19.56 7.53
N SER A 55 15.46 -19.52 7.46
CA SER A 55 14.64 -20.50 6.74
C SER A 55 13.47 -19.78 6.10
N ALA A 56 13.31 -19.92 4.79
CA ALA A 56 12.21 -19.31 4.07
C ALA A 56 10.90 -20.06 4.35
N GLU A 57 9.88 -19.34 4.78
CA GLU A 57 8.58 -19.86 5.18
C GLU A 57 7.47 -19.10 4.45
N PRO A 58 6.30 -19.71 4.19
CA PRO A 58 5.30 -19.08 3.34
C PRO A 58 4.47 -18.06 4.15
N PHE A 59 4.39 -16.85 3.60
CA PHE A 59 3.66 -15.73 4.17
C PHE A 59 2.75 -15.06 3.16
N LYS A 60 1.69 -14.47 3.69
CA LYS A 60 0.78 -13.56 3.01
C LYS A 60 0.85 -12.20 3.67
N VAL A 61 0.90 -11.16 2.84
CA VAL A 61 0.84 -9.76 3.24
C VAL A 61 -0.35 -9.12 2.56
N ASP A 62 -1.18 -8.44 3.34
CA ASP A 62 -2.33 -7.66 2.86
C ASP A 62 -2.16 -6.20 3.28
N ILE A 63 -1.91 -5.31 2.33
CA ILE A 63 -1.77 -3.88 2.59
C ILE A 63 -3.15 -3.28 2.79
N LYS A 64 -3.37 -2.76 4.01
CA LYS A 64 -4.62 -2.10 4.40
C LYS A 64 -4.66 -0.64 3.99
N GLY A 65 -3.51 0.01 3.89
CA GLY A 65 -3.42 1.36 3.38
C GLY A 65 -2.07 2.02 3.63
N VAL A 66 -1.87 3.14 2.92
CA VAL A 66 -0.78 4.09 3.18
C VAL A 66 -1.42 5.41 3.58
N GLU A 67 -1.10 5.89 4.78
CA GLU A 67 -1.69 7.08 5.37
C GLU A 67 -0.62 8.17 5.48
N ARG A 68 -0.92 9.36 4.97
CA ARG A 68 -0.14 10.58 5.24
C ARG A 68 -0.77 11.29 6.43
N THR A 69 -0.03 11.34 7.53
CA THR A 69 -0.38 12.15 8.72
C THR A 69 0.29 13.52 8.62
N PRO A 70 0.02 14.46 9.53
CA PRO A 70 0.76 15.73 9.57
C PRO A 70 2.28 15.59 9.78
N LYS A 71 2.75 14.49 10.38
CA LYS A 71 4.16 14.32 10.77
C LYS A 71 4.93 13.27 9.98
N LEU A 72 4.25 12.21 9.52
CA LEU A 72 4.88 11.05 8.92
C LEU A 72 3.93 10.29 7.99
N THR A 73 4.46 9.28 7.30
CA THR A 73 3.66 8.34 6.53
C THR A 73 3.60 6.98 7.22
N VAL A 74 2.41 6.38 7.31
CA VAL A 74 2.16 5.06 7.90
C VAL A 74 1.78 4.07 6.82
N LEU A 75 2.51 2.96 6.73
CA LEU A 75 2.07 1.76 6.03
C LEU A 75 1.35 0.84 7.03
N ARG A 76 0.08 0.53 6.78
CA ARG A 76 -0.70 -0.45 7.54
C ARG A 76 -0.82 -1.73 6.74
N MET A 77 -0.49 -2.87 7.35
CA MET A 77 -0.63 -4.18 6.75
C MET A 77 -1.09 -5.24 7.74
N GLU A 78 -1.64 -6.33 7.23
CA GLU A 78 -1.81 -7.58 7.95
C GLU A 78 -0.88 -8.63 7.37
N ILE A 79 -0.15 -9.33 8.23
CA ILE A 79 0.72 -10.44 7.86
C ILE A 79 0.15 -11.71 8.47
N MET A 80 0.25 -12.82 7.75
CA MET A 80 -0.05 -14.15 8.28
C MET A 80 0.83 -15.20 7.60
N THR A 81 1.21 -16.24 8.34
CA THR A 81 1.79 -17.43 7.70
C THR A 81 0.69 -18.22 6.99
N THR A 82 1.00 -18.75 5.83
CA THR A 82 0.13 -19.70 5.10
C THR A 82 0.56 -21.15 5.32
N ALA A 83 1.56 -21.39 6.18
CA ALA A 83 1.96 -22.73 6.61
C ALA A 83 0.88 -23.38 7.50
N ALA A 84 0.83 -24.72 7.49
CA ALA A 84 -0.05 -25.51 8.35
C ALA A 84 0.51 -25.71 9.78
N ARG A 85 1.73 -25.23 10.05
CA ARG A 85 2.44 -25.35 11.34
C ARG A 85 2.93 -23.98 11.79
N ASN A 86 3.31 -23.87 13.06
CA ASN A 86 3.98 -22.68 13.55
C ASN A 86 5.25 -22.41 12.73
N THR A 87 5.41 -21.14 12.37
CA THR A 87 6.48 -20.62 11.54
C THR A 87 7.35 -19.73 12.40
N LYS A 88 8.69 -19.87 12.29
CA LYS A 88 9.61 -19.02 13.05
C LYS A 88 9.38 -17.54 12.75
N GLY A 89 9.55 -16.70 13.76
CA GLY A 89 9.26 -15.26 13.73
C GLY A 89 10.16 -14.38 12.85
N ASP A 90 10.79 -14.92 11.81
CA ASP A 90 11.75 -14.17 10.97
C ASP A 90 11.02 -13.45 9.82
N PHE A 91 10.38 -12.31 10.10
CA PHE A 91 9.70 -11.51 9.08
C PHE A 91 9.98 -10.02 9.26
N GLY A 92 10.16 -9.27 8.17
CA GLY A 92 10.24 -7.80 8.19
C GLY A 92 11.55 -7.19 8.72
N TYR A 93 12.31 -7.94 9.51
CA TYR A 93 13.58 -7.61 10.18
C TYR A 93 14.47 -6.57 9.46
N GLY A 94 15.15 -5.75 10.25
CA GLY A 94 16.15 -4.78 9.84
C GLY A 94 17.53 -5.12 10.37
N SER A 95 18.12 -4.15 11.06
CA SER A 95 19.39 -4.34 11.78
C SER A 95 19.20 -5.15 13.07
N VAL A 96 17.95 -5.26 13.54
CA VAL A 96 17.52 -6.16 14.60
C VAL A 96 16.41 -7.09 14.09
N PRO A 97 16.25 -8.31 14.65
CA PRO A 97 15.25 -9.26 14.19
C PRO A 97 13.81 -8.90 14.59
N SER A 98 13.62 -7.89 15.44
CA SER A 98 12.32 -7.58 16.05
C SER A 98 11.53 -6.47 15.37
N ASP A 99 12.04 -5.83 14.33
CA ASP A 99 11.38 -4.70 13.67
C ASP A 99 10.90 -5.04 12.26
N PHE A 100 10.26 -4.07 11.59
CA PHE A 100 9.73 -4.21 10.24
C PHE A 100 10.41 -3.24 9.27
N ALA A 101 11.74 -3.24 9.25
CA ALA A 101 12.51 -2.26 8.51
C ALA A 101 12.67 -2.56 7.00
N ARG A 102 12.36 -3.79 6.54
CA ARG A 102 12.52 -4.24 5.14
C ARG A 102 11.33 -3.95 4.23
N PHE A 103 10.78 -2.74 4.37
CA PHE A 103 9.78 -2.20 3.46
C PHE A 103 10.25 -0.85 2.96
N ARG A 104 9.95 -0.55 1.69
CA ARG A 104 10.21 0.74 1.06
C ARG A 104 8.95 1.26 0.41
N LEU A 105 8.77 2.57 0.40
CA LEU A 105 7.77 3.21 -0.43
C LEU A 105 8.47 3.79 -1.66
N PHE A 106 7.99 3.45 -2.85
CA PHE A 106 8.43 4.04 -4.10
C PHE A 106 7.35 4.99 -4.61
N ASP A 107 7.72 6.26 -4.76
CA ASP A 107 6.92 7.26 -5.46
C ASP A 107 7.33 7.26 -6.94
N PRO A 108 6.49 6.74 -7.85
CA PRO A 108 6.82 6.69 -9.27
C PRO A 108 6.80 8.07 -9.94
N VAL A 109 6.09 9.05 -9.37
CA VAL A 109 5.96 10.39 -9.96
C VAL A 109 7.15 11.26 -9.56
N GLY A 110 7.42 11.35 -8.27
CA GLY A 110 8.60 12.05 -7.76
C GLY A 110 9.91 11.30 -7.97
N ARG A 111 9.85 10.02 -8.41
CA ARG A 111 11.00 9.12 -8.61
C ARG A 111 11.87 9.04 -7.36
N LYS A 112 11.22 8.86 -6.21
CA LYS A 112 11.86 8.75 -4.89
C LYS A 112 11.58 7.41 -4.27
N VAL A 113 12.57 6.87 -3.55
CA VAL A 113 12.41 5.74 -2.64
C VAL A 113 12.56 6.24 -1.21
N TYR A 114 11.57 5.94 -0.37
CA TYR A 114 11.53 6.28 1.04
C TYR A 114 11.84 5.04 1.87
N PHE A 115 12.82 5.16 2.74
CA PHE A 115 13.19 4.13 3.71
C PHE A 115 12.42 4.33 5.02
N THR A 116 12.37 3.31 5.85
CA THR A 116 11.68 3.37 7.14
C THR A 116 12.32 4.40 8.09
N LEU A 117 11.53 4.96 9.01
CA LEU A 117 12.03 5.76 10.12
C LEU A 117 12.68 4.83 11.15
N ARG A 118 13.86 5.22 11.66
CA ARG A 118 14.67 4.40 12.56
C ARG A 118 15.25 5.21 13.71
N ALA A 119 15.47 4.55 14.83
CA ALA A 119 16.24 5.12 15.94
C ALA A 119 17.72 5.22 15.53
N LYS A 120 18.36 6.37 15.77
CA LYS A 120 19.77 6.58 15.42
C LYS A 120 20.70 5.76 16.30
N SER A 121 20.35 5.60 17.58
CA SER A 121 20.95 4.60 18.46
C SER A 121 20.27 3.27 18.22
N GLY A 122 21.01 2.23 17.82
CA GLY A 122 20.49 0.85 17.69
C GLY A 122 19.92 0.49 16.32
N ASP A 123 19.60 1.48 15.48
CA ASP A 123 19.12 1.30 14.11
C ASP A 123 17.81 0.49 13.98
N GLU A 124 17.01 0.44 15.05
CA GLU A 124 15.70 -0.22 15.02
C GLU A 124 14.66 0.66 14.32
N ALA A 125 13.85 0.06 13.45
CA ALA A 125 12.70 0.76 12.88
C ALA A 125 11.62 1.05 13.93
N PHE A 126 10.95 2.19 13.75
CA PHE A 126 9.73 2.54 14.48
C PHE A 126 8.50 1.89 13.86
N GLY A 127 7.40 1.86 14.61
CA GLY A 127 6.18 1.14 14.26
C GLY A 127 6.03 -0.13 15.09
N THR A 128 5.45 -1.17 14.50
CA THR A 128 5.27 -2.45 15.17
C THR A 128 6.60 -3.10 15.50
N ARG A 129 6.70 -3.75 16.67
CA ARG A 129 7.85 -4.56 17.06
C ARG A 129 7.42 -5.95 17.48
N HIS A 130 8.06 -6.97 16.93
CA HIS A 130 7.94 -8.33 17.44
C HIS A 130 8.37 -8.39 18.90
N THR A 131 7.70 -9.23 19.67
CA THR A 131 8.23 -9.58 20.98
C THR A 131 9.30 -10.65 20.82
N MET A 132 10.44 -10.43 21.47
CA MET A 132 11.52 -11.41 21.54
C MET A 132 11.15 -12.50 22.56
N LYS A 133 11.31 -13.77 22.17
CA LYS A 133 11.43 -14.87 23.12
C LYS A 133 12.74 -14.71 23.89
N GLY A 134 12.77 -15.18 25.13
CA GLY A 134 13.99 -15.18 25.98
C GLY A 134 15.19 -15.93 25.37
N SER A 135 15.02 -16.59 24.23
CA SER A 135 16.05 -17.21 23.40
C SER A 135 16.71 -16.26 22.39
N GLY A 136 16.34 -14.98 22.34
CA GLY A 136 16.89 -14.02 21.38
C GLY A 136 16.30 -14.10 19.97
N PHE A 137 15.17 -14.80 19.79
CA PHE A 137 14.43 -14.87 18.52
C PHE A 137 13.04 -14.27 18.67
N PRO A 138 12.44 -13.69 17.62
CA PRO A 138 11.06 -13.25 17.65
C PRO A 138 10.09 -14.41 17.93
N GLU A 139 8.91 -14.09 18.45
CA GLU A 139 7.87 -15.09 18.64
C GLU A 139 7.35 -15.68 17.33
N ASP A 140 6.88 -16.92 17.39
CA ASP A 140 6.46 -17.66 16.20
C ASP A 140 5.11 -17.15 15.69
N PHE A 141 4.94 -17.24 14.38
CA PHE A 141 3.65 -17.07 13.73
C PHE A 141 2.84 -18.36 13.86
N VAL A 142 1.59 -18.22 14.30
CA VAL A 142 0.63 -19.32 14.45
C VAL A 142 -0.26 -19.37 13.19
N PRO A 143 -0.47 -20.54 12.59
CA PRO A 143 -1.38 -20.70 11.45
C PRO A 143 -2.76 -20.09 11.71
N GLY A 144 -3.28 -19.35 10.73
CA GLY A 144 -4.61 -18.73 10.80
C GLY A 144 -4.69 -17.44 11.60
N VAL A 145 -3.65 -17.04 12.34
CA VAL A 145 -3.60 -15.75 13.04
C VAL A 145 -3.19 -14.64 12.07
N ARG A 146 -3.90 -13.51 12.14
CA ARG A 146 -3.55 -12.28 11.42
C ARG A 146 -2.85 -11.30 12.35
N TYR A 147 -1.72 -10.79 11.90
CA TYR A 147 -0.84 -9.93 12.67
C TYR A 147 -0.88 -8.52 12.07
N PRO A 148 -1.52 -7.53 12.74
CA PRO A 148 -1.54 -6.16 12.28
C PRO A 148 -0.17 -5.51 12.49
N VAL A 149 0.33 -4.85 11.46
CA VAL A 149 1.64 -4.21 11.44
C VAL A 149 1.55 -2.79 10.90
N GLU A 150 2.22 -1.88 11.59
CA GLU A 150 2.41 -0.49 11.22
C GLU A 150 3.91 -0.25 10.97
N VAL A 151 4.25 0.36 9.83
CA VAL A 151 5.62 0.76 9.50
C VAL A 151 5.63 2.24 9.18
N TYR A 152 6.58 2.98 9.74
CA TYR A 152 6.64 4.44 9.60
C TYR A 152 7.73 4.86 8.62
N PHE A 153 7.42 5.88 7.82
CA PHE A 153 8.26 6.47 6.78
C PHE A 153 8.32 7.99 6.96
N PRO A 154 9.34 8.67 6.39
CA PRO A 154 9.32 10.11 6.23
C PRO A 154 8.02 10.58 5.56
N LEU A 155 7.61 11.80 5.88
CA LEU A 155 6.41 12.39 5.31
C LEU A 155 6.50 12.44 3.77
N LEU A 156 5.56 11.79 3.10
CA LEU A 156 5.42 11.91 1.64
C LEU A 156 4.99 13.35 1.26
N PRO A 157 5.54 13.95 0.18
CA PRO A 157 5.06 15.23 -0.36
C PRO A 157 3.57 15.19 -0.72
N ALA A 158 2.86 16.30 -0.61
CA ALA A 158 1.40 16.37 -0.75
C ALA A 158 0.88 15.96 -2.14
N GLU A 159 1.72 16.14 -3.16
CA GLU A 159 1.49 15.77 -4.55
C GLU A 159 1.50 14.25 -4.78
N VAL A 160 2.12 13.46 -3.89
CA VAL A 160 2.17 12.00 -4.03
C VAL A 160 0.78 11.42 -3.72
N LYS A 161 0.06 10.94 -4.75
CA LYS A 161 -1.30 10.39 -4.57
C LYS A 161 -1.35 8.87 -4.51
N ALA A 162 -0.31 8.21 -5.02
CA ALA A 162 -0.18 6.77 -4.95
C ALA A 162 1.31 6.39 -4.88
N VAL A 163 1.60 5.27 -4.24
CA VAL A 163 2.94 4.72 -4.11
C VAL A 163 2.93 3.23 -4.44
N SER A 164 4.12 2.68 -4.66
CA SER A 164 4.34 1.24 -4.62
C SER A 164 4.98 0.86 -3.28
N VAL A 165 4.46 -0.18 -2.63
CA VAL A 165 5.15 -0.84 -1.52
C VAL A 165 6.10 -1.85 -2.11
N VAL A 166 7.39 -1.69 -1.83
CA VAL A 166 8.48 -2.55 -2.31
C VAL A 166 9.11 -3.23 -1.11
N PRO A 167 8.71 -4.47 -0.79
CA PRO A 167 9.38 -5.25 0.25
C PRO A 167 10.83 -5.56 -0.18
N ASP A 168 11.77 -5.41 0.72
CA ASP A 168 13.13 -5.95 0.58
C ASP A 168 13.16 -7.39 1.12
N LEU A 169 12.20 -8.17 0.63
CA LEU A 169 11.89 -9.56 1.00
C LEU A 169 11.55 -10.30 -0.31
N PRO A 170 11.54 -11.65 -0.33
CA PRO A 170 11.12 -12.43 -1.51
C PRO A 170 9.59 -12.39 -1.72
N LEU A 171 9.05 -11.18 -1.86
CA LEU A 171 7.66 -10.82 -2.10
C LEU A 171 7.62 -9.86 -3.30
N GLY A 172 6.62 -10.02 -4.17
CA GLY A 172 6.43 -9.09 -5.27
C GLY A 172 6.07 -7.68 -4.77
N PRO A 173 6.52 -6.61 -5.46
CA PRO A 173 6.09 -5.26 -5.15
C PRO A 173 4.58 -5.10 -5.41
N MET A 174 3.92 -4.27 -4.62
CA MET A 174 2.51 -3.93 -4.77
C MET A 174 2.40 -2.47 -5.19
N THR A 175 1.86 -2.23 -6.38
CA THR A 175 1.88 -0.91 -7.02
C THR A 175 0.53 -0.22 -6.97
N GLY A 176 0.52 1.11 -7.11
CA GLY A 176 -0.71 1.90 -7.21
C GLY A 176 -1.53 1.92 -5.92
N ILE A 177 -0.88 1.82 -4.76
CA ILE A 177 -1.54 1.92 -3.46
C ILE A 177 -1.83 3.41 -3.19
N PRO A 178 -3.11 3.81 -3.03
CA PRO A 178 -3.44 5.20 -2.80
C PRO A 178 -2.90 5.68 -1.45
N VAL A 179 -2.45 6.93 -1.43
CA VAL A 179 -2.05 7.62 -0.20
C VAL A 179 -3.24 8.41 0.31
N ALA A 180 -3.74 8.06 1.50
CA ALA A 180 -4.84 8.76 2.15
C ALA A 180 -4.30 9.81 3.12
N ASP A 181 -4.75 11.07 2.99
CA ASP A 181 -4.47 12.11 3.98
C ASP A 181 -5.37 11.91 5.21
N VAL A 182 -4.77 11.76 6.40
CA VAL A 182 -5.50 11.55 7.66
C VAL A 182 -5.02 12.54 8.72
N ALA A 183 -5.95 13.10 9.48
CA ALA A 183 -5.63 14.03 10.56
C ALA A 183 -5.19 13.33 11.86
N ARG A 184 -5.46 12.03 11.99
CA ARG A 184 -5.15 11.25 13.19
C ARG A 184 -3.69 10.82 13.18
N GLU A 185 -2.98 11.12 14.26
CA GLU A 185 -1.62 10.66 14.50
C GLU A 185 -1.60 9.17 14.94
N PRO A 186 -0.53 8.42 14.64
CA PRO A 186 -0.36 7.08 15.18
C PRO A 186 -0.26 7.13 16.71
N VAL A 187 -0.67 6.04 17.36
CA VAL A 187 -0.68 5.91 18.82
C VAL A 187 0.15 4.71 19.21
N ALA A 188 0.99 4.86 20.24
CA ALA A 188 1.74 3.75 20.81
C ALA A 188 0.78 2.67 21.32
N LYS A 189 1.15 1.40 21.12
CA LYS A 189 0.37 0.25 21.58
C LYS A 189 1.24 -0.65 22.42
N GLN A 190 0.66 -1.21 23.48
CA GLN A 190 1.28 -2.29 24.23
C GLN A 190 0.94 -3.64 23.59
N ARG A 191 1.70 -4.68 23.94
CA ARG A 191 1.37 -6.06 23.54
C ARG A 191 -0.01 -6.43 24.08
N GLY A 192 -0.89 -6.93 23.21
CA GLY A 192 -2.21 -7.42 23.62
C GLY A 192 -2.13 -8.68 24.49
N ALA A 193 -3.12 -8.87 25.36
CA ALA A 193 -3.28 -10.12 26.12
C ALA A 193 -3.73 -11.28 25.20
N SER A 194 -3.35 -12.51 25.53
CA SER A 194 -3.74 -13.69 24.77
C SER A 194 -5.27 -13.92 24.83
N GLY A 195 -5.93 -14.05 23.68
CA GLY A 195 -7.35 -14.42 23.58
C GLY A 195 -8.22 -13.45 22.78
N GLU A 196 -7.71 -12.25 22.47
CA GLU A 196 -8.32 -11.28 21.56
C GLU A 196 -7.44 -11.05 20.31
N VAL A 197 -7.90 -10.22 19.38
CA VAL A 197 -7.18 -9.82 18.16
C VAL A 197 -5.70 -9.57 18.47
N PHE A 198 -4.83 -10.35 17.84
CA PHE A 198 -3.40 -10.29 18.13
C PHE A 198 -2.85 -8.88 17.87
N GLN A 199 -2.08 -8.32 18.80
CA GLN A 199 -1.43 -7.02 18.64
C GLN A 199 -0.03 -7.04 19.25
N TRP A 200 0.97 -6.80 18.41
CA TRP A 200 2.32 -6.48 18.85
C TRP A 200 2.42 -5.06 19.38
N PRO A 201 3.41 -4.74 20.24
CA PRO A 201 3.65 -3.37 20.62
C PRO A 201 3.93 -2.50 19.38
N VAL A 202 3.48 -1.26 19.44
CA VAL A 202 3.74 -0.22 18.43
C VAL A 202 4.47 0.92 19.10
N VAL A 203 5.64 1.26 18.58
CA VAL A 203 6.56 2.26 19.13
C VAL A 203 6.57 3.47 18.20
N LEU A 204 6.27 4.65 18.75
CA LEU A 204 6.28 5.89 18.01
C LEU A 204 7.72 6.40 17.75
N PRO A 205 7.96 7.17 16.68
CA PRO A 205 9.24 7.85 16.48
C PRO A 205 9.51 8.85 17.60
N GLU A 206 10.54 8.58 18.39
CA GLU A 206 10.96 9.41 19.52
C GLU A 206 12.49 9.47 19.59
N GLY A 207 13.04 10.52 20.22
CA GLY A 207 14.49 10.73 20.32
C GLY A 207 15.15 11.12 19.00
N ASP A 208 16.41 10.72 18.81
CA ASP A 208 17.15 10.95 17.57
C ASP A 208 16.67 9.98 16.48
N VAL A 209 15.79 10.46 15.61
CA VAL A 209 15.23 9.72 14.48
C VAL A 209 16.06 9.97 13.22
N TRP A 210 16.30 8.92 12.44
CA TRP A 210 16.88 9.04 11.10
C TRP A 210 16.15 8.18 10.08
N SER A 211 16.34 8.51 8.80
CA SER A 211 15.85 7.75 7.65
C SER A 211 16.62 8.19 6.40
N ALA A 212 16.32 7.57 5.26
CA ALA A 212 16.87 7.95 3.96
C ALA A 212 15.74 8.16 2.94
N VAL A 213 15.97 9.09 2.02
CA VAL A 213 15.17 9.27 0.80
C VAL A 213 16.15 9.33 -0.35
N SER A 214 15.97 8.45 -1.34
CA SER A 214 16.88 8.33 -2.48
C SER A 214 16.17 8.67 -3.77
N ASP A 215 16.88 9.38 -4.66
CA ASP A 215 16.48 9.51 -6.07
C ASP A 215 16.61 8.17 -6.79
N VAL A 216 15.65 7.91 -7.69
CA VAL A 216 15.72 6.79 -8.62
C VAL A 216 16.27 7.30 -9.94
N ASN A 217 17.35 6.67 -10.38
CA ASN A 217 17.90 6.88 -11.69
C ASN A 217 17.35 5.81 -12.64
N GLU A 218 17.00 6.21 -13.85
CA GLU A 218 16.48 5.33 -14.87
C GLU A 218 17.48 5.24 -16.02
N LEU A 219 17.79 4.02 -16.46
CA LEU A 219 18.56 3.76 -17.66
C LEU A 219 17.72 2.88 -18.58
N ILE A 220 17.30 3.45 -19.71
CA ILE A 220 16.64 2.72 -20.79
C ILE A 220 17.64 2.57 -21.92
N GLU A 221 18.06 1.34 -22.20
CA GLU A 221 18.87 1.03 -23.37
C GLU A 221 18.04 0.33 -24.44
N THR A 222 18.05 0.89 -25.63
CA THR A 222 17.48 0.29 -26.84
C THR A 222 18.57 0.21 -27.91
N PRO A 223 18.38 -0.59 -28.98
CA PRO A 223 19.35 -0.64 -30.07
C PRO A 223 19.65 0.72 -30.70
N LYS A 224 18.69 1.66 -30.69
CA LYS A 224 18.80 2.98 -31.35
C LYS A 224 19.19 4.12 -30.42
N LYS A 225 18.81 4.03 -29.14
CA LYS A 225 18.97 5.10 -28.16
C LYS A 225 19.22 4.56 -26.77
N THR A 226 19.96 5.33 -25.99
CA THR A 226 20.07 5.24 -24.54
C THR A 226 19.45 6.48 -23.93
N THR A 227 18.50 6.30 -23.03
CA THR A 227 17.97 7.38 -22.18
C THR A 227 18.45 7.14 -20.76
N LEU A 228 19.21 8.08 -20.22
CA LEU A 228 19.61 8.11 -18.81
C LEU A 228 18.91 9.28 -18.13
N GLN A 229 18.15 9.01 -17.08
CA GLN A 229 17.50 10.02 -16.27
C GLN A 229 18.08 10.00 -14.85
N GLU A 230 18.61 11.14 -14.42
CA GLU A 230 19.25 11.33 -13.11
C GLU A 230 18.67 12.58 -12.45
N GLY A 231 17.79 12.39 -11.46
CA GLY A 231 17.06 13.49 -10.85
C GLY A 231 16.28 14.32 -11.90
N ALA A 232 16.58 15.62 -11.98
CA ALA A 232 15.95 16.53 -12.95
C ALA A 232 16.61 16.54 -14.34
N LYS A 233 17.70 15.79 -14.54
CA LYS A 233 18.45 15.76 -15.80
C LYS A 233 18.07 14.53 -16.61
N GLU A 234 17.80 14.73 -17.89
CA GLU A 234 17.68 13.66 -18.88
C GLU A 234 18.83 13.77 -19.89
N THR A 235 19.51 12.65 -20.14
CA THR A 235 20.57 12.52 -21.13
C THR A 235 20.15 11.49 -22.17
N ILE A 236 20.11 11.90 -23.43
CA ILE A 236 19.76 11.03 -24.55
C ILE A 236 21.02 10.77 -25.38
N GLY A 237 21.50 9.54 -25.36
CA GLY A 237 22.55 9.04 -26.24
C GLY A 237 21.92 8.39 -27.47
N LEU A 238 22.18 8.93 -28.66
CA LEU A 238 21.70 8.36 -29.93
C LEU A 238 22.87 7.62 -30.58
N ARG A 239 22.60 6.43 -31.15
CA ARG A 239 23.65 5.69 -31.85
C ARG A 239 23.94 6.34 -33.21
N THR A 240 25.22 6.50 -33.54
CA THR A 240 25.71 7.26 -34.71
C THR A 240 25.31 6.65 -36.06
N ASP A 241 25.09 5.34 -36.12
CA ASP A 241 24.58 4.60 -37.28
C ASP A 241 23.10 4.89 -37.59
N VAL A 242 22.38 5.54 -36.69
CA VAL A 242 20.98 5.96 -36.86
C VAL A 242 20.86 7.46 -37.16
N LEU A 243 21.94 8.23 -36.99
CA LEU A 243 21.90 9.69 -37.13
C LEU A 243 22.44 10.22 -38.44
N PHE A 244 23.34 9.49 -39.10
CA PHE A 244 23.98 9.96 -40.32
C PHE A 244 24.09 8.82 -41.33
N ALA A 245 23.68 9.07 -42.58
CA ALA A 245 24.23 8.33 -43.70
C ALA A 245 25.75 8.55 -43.69
N PHE A 246 26.53 7.50 -43.95
CA PHE A 246 27.98 7.41 -43.67
C PHE A 246 28.86 8.50 -44.34
N ASP A 247 28.28 9.45 -45.07
CA ASP A 247 28.97 10.51 -45.81
C ASP A 247 28.24 11.88 -45.81
N GLU A 248 27.14 12.07 -45.07
CA GLU A 248 26.40 13.35 -45.07
C GLU A 248 25.87 13.75 -43.69
N ALA A 249 25.98 15.05 -43.36
CA ALA A 249 25.40 15.67 -42.16
C ALA A 249 23.88 15.84 -42.22
N THR A 250 23.18 14.89 -42.86
CA THR A 250 21.73 14.91 -43.04
C THR A 250 21.11 13.87 -42.12
N LEU A 251 20.21 14.31 -41.23
CA LEU A 251 19.45 13.43 -40.33
C LEU A 251 18.59 12.46 -41.16
N SER A 252 18.76 11.16 -40.93
CA SER A 252 17.84 10.14 -41.47
C SER A 252 16.50 10.17 -40.74
N ALA A 253 15.41 10.28 -41.51
CA ALA A 253 14.02 10.30 -41.03
C ALA A 253 13.50 8.91 -40.64
#